data_AF-A0AAD5K447-F1
#
_entry.id   AF-A0AAD5K447-F1
#
_cell.length_a   1.000
_cell.length_b   1.000
_cell.length_c   1.000
_cell.angle_alpha   90.00
_cell.angle_beta   90.00
_cell.angle_gamma   90.00
#
_symmetry.space_group_name_H-M   'P 1'
#
loop_
_entity.id
_entity.type
_entity.pdbx_description
1 polymer ?
#
loop_
_entity_poly.entity_id
_entity_poly.type
_entity_poly.pdbx_seq_one_letter_code
_entity_poly.pdbx_strand_id
1 'polypeptide(L)'
;LGFNETKVCNVSTTKQSVNLDIFQLGITCKCVIERHDLPACLDLMINVYSISFFIISKCHGCLYTMMEIISLDFAPSLSNLHIFATVR
;
A
#
# COMPACT_ATOMS: atom_id res chain seq x y z
N LEU A 1 7.81 -0.65 -12.77
CA LEU A 1 6.53 -1.37 -12.84
C LEU A 1 5.96 -1.41 -11.43
N GLY A 2 4.77 -0.84 -11.21
CA GLY A 2 4.05 -0.93 -9.93
C GLY A 2 3.02 -2.04 -10.00
N PHE A 3 2.81 -2.74 -8.89
CA PHE A 3 1.70 -3.67 -8.71
C PHE A 3 0.53 -2.92 -8.06
N ASN A 4 -0.66 -3.51 -8.12
CA ASN A 4 -1.86 -2.96 -7.50
C ASN A 4 -2.72 -4.13 -7.03
N GLU A 5 -2.87 -4.27 -5.72
CA GLU A 5 -3.82 -5.20 -5.13
C GLU A 5 -5.08 -4.43 -4.68
N THR A 6 -6.18 -4.66 -5.39
CA THR A 6 -7.51 -4.13 -5.05
C THR A 6 -8.37 -5.20 -4.42
N LYS A 7 -8.73 -5.05 -3.14
CA LYS A 7 -9.78 -5.81 -2.47
C LYS A 7 -10.91 -4.88 -2.04
N VAL A 8 -12.15 -5.26 -2.35
CA VAL A 8 -13.35 -4.60 -1.83
C VAL A 8 -13.47 -4.96 -0.35
N CYS A 9 -13.18 -4.00 0.52
CA CYS A 9 -13.28 -4.17 1.97
C CYS A 9 -14.75 -4.16 2.41
N ASN A 10 -15.21 -5.27 2.98
CA ASN A 10 -16.44 -5.30 3.77
C ASN A 10 -16.16 -4.74 5.18
N VAL A 11 -17.20 -4.20 5.83
CA VAL A 11 -17.20 -3.55 7.17
C VAL A 11 -16.56 -4.39 8.31
N SER A 12 -16.18 -5.64 8.05
CA SER A 12 -15.57 -6.57 9.00
C SER A 12 -14.07 -6.80 8.79
N THR A 13 -13.33 -5.91 8.11
CA THR A 13 -11.87 -6.07 8.02
C THR A 13 -11.23 -5.93 9.39
N THR A 14 -10.85 -7.06 9.97
CA THR A 14 -10.09 -7.11 11.21
C THR A 14 -8.68 -6.59 10.92
N LYS A 15 -8.06 -5.88 11.87
CA LYS A 15 -6.66 -5.41 11.72
C LYS A 15 -5.70 -6.51 11.24
N GLN A 16 -6.01 -7.76 11.57
CA GLN A 16 -5.25 -8.94 11.13
C GLN A 16 -5.30 -9.17 9.62
N SER A 17 -6.45 -8.97 8.95
CA SER A 17 -6.54 -9.18 7.49
C SER A 17 -5.73 -8.13 6.74
N VAL A 18 -5.81 -6.86 7.18
CA VAL A 18 -5.02 -5.77 6.59
C VAL A 18 -3.52 -6.01 6.75
N ASN A 19 -3.09 -6.46 7.94
CA ASN A 19 -1.68 -6.80 8.16
C ASN A 19 -1.21 -7.96 7.28
N LEU A 20 -2.08 -8.95 7.03
CA LEU A 20 -1.77 -10.06 6.13
C LEU A 20 -1.63 -9.58 4.68
N ASP A 21 -2.55 -8.72 4.23
CA ASP A 21 -2.49 -8.14 2.87
C ASP A 21 -1.19 -7.32 2.68
N ILE A 22 -0.81 -6.48 3.65
CA ILE A 22 0.47 -5.73 3.61
C ILE A 22 1.68 -6.68 3.58
N PHE A 23 1.63 -7.76 4.35
CA PHE A 23 2.70 -8.75 4.34
C PHE A 23 2.83 -9.45 2.98
N GLN A 24 1.70 -9.84 2.37
CA GLN A 24 1.67 -10.44 1.04
C GLN A 24 2.19 -9.47 -0.04
N LEU A 25 1.85 -8.18 0.07
CA LEU A 25 2.40 -7.13 -0.78
C LEU A 25 3.93 -7.08 -0.69
N GLY A 26 4.47 -7.03 0.53
CA GLY A 26 5.91 -7.02 0.77
C GLY A 26 6.65 -8.25 0.19
N ILE A 27 6.08 -9.45 0.34
CA ILE A 27 6.64 -10.67 -0.26
C ILE A 27 6.61 -10.61 -1.79
N THR A 28 5.52 -10.10 -2.37
CA THR A 28 5.39 -9.94 -3.83
C THR A 28 6.44 -8.98 -4.37
N CYS A 29 6.59 -7.80 -3.74
CA CYS A 29 7.62 -6.83 -4.11
C CYS A 29 9.03 -7.39 -3.95
N LYS A 30 9.31 -8.13 -2.88
CA LYS A 30 10.58 -8.83 -2.69
C LYS A 30 10.88 -9.77 -3.85
N CYS A 31 9.92 -10.63 -4.21
CA CYS A 31 10.08 -11.57 -5.32
C CYS A 31 10.36 -10.85 -6.65
N VAL A 32 9.69 -9.73 -6.90
CA VAL A 32 9.92 -8.89 -8.09
C VAL A 32 11.32 -8.29 -8.08
N ILE A 33 11.74 -7.72 -6.95
CA ILE A 33 13.09 -7.18 -6.75
C ILE A 33 14.15 -8.24 -7.06
N GLU A 34 14.00 -9.45 -6.50
CA GLU A 34 14.95 -10.54 -6.70
C GLU A 34 14.95 -11.05 -8.13
N ARG A 35 13.76 -11.23 -8.72
CA ARG A 35 13.61 -11.76 -10.08
C ARG A 35 14.17 -10.83 -11.15
N HIS A 36 14.14 -9.52 -10.91
CA HIS A 36 14.54 -8.50 -11.88
C HIS A 36 15.79 -7.72 -11.48
N ASP A 37 16.49 -8.13 -10.41
CA ASP A 37 17.67 -7.48 -9.84
C ASP A 37 17.48 -5.95 -9.66
N LEU A 38 16.31 -5.56 -9.12
CA LEU A 38 15.97 -4.15 -8.90
C LEU A 38 16.46 -3.69 -7.52
N PRO A 39 16.86 -2.43 -7.34
CA PRO A 39 17.22 -1.92 -6.00
C PRO A 39 16.00 -1.74 -5.10
N ALA A 40 14.83 -1.49 -5.69
CA ALA A 40 13.58 -1.24 -4.98
C ALA A 40 12.36 -1.48 -5.89
N CYS A 41 11.18 -1.56 -5.27
CA CYS A 41 9.86 -1.69 -5.89
C CYS A 41 8.89 -0.69 -5.21
N LEU A 42 8.03 -0.06 -6.00
CA LEU A 42 6.93 0.77 -5.51
C LEU A 42 5.63 -0.01 -5.68
N ASP A 43 4.83 -0.07 -4.63
CA ASP A 43 3.53 -0.73 -4.63
C ASP A 43 2.51 0.10 -3.85
N LEU A 44 1.22 -0.21 -4.02
CA LEU A 44 0.15 0.47 -3.33
C LEU A 44 -0.90 -0.52 -2.81
N MET A 45 -1.53 -0.15 -1.71
CA MET A 45 -2.66 -0.86 -1.14
C MET A 45 -3.87 0.06 -1.15
N ILE A 46 -4.99 -0.44 -1.69
CA ILE A 46 -6.28 0.27 -1.67
C ILE A 46 -7.17 -0.37 -0.61
N ASN A 47 -7.52 0.40 0.42
CA ASN A 47 -8.40 0.00 1.50
C ASN A 47 -9.63 0.91 1.58
N VAL A 48 -10.76 0.46 1.03
CA VAL A 48 -12.05 1.18 0.91
C VAL A 48 -11.90 2.59 0.30
N TYR A 49 -11.52 3.56 1.12
CA TYR A 49 -11.39 4.96 0.78
C TYR A 49 -9.97 5.48 1.02
N SER A 50 -9.01 4.62 1.36
CA SER A 50 -7.62 5.00 1.62
C SER A 50 -6.71 4.29 0.63
N ILE A 51 -5.75 5.02 0.05
CA ILE A 51 -4.70 4.46 -0.79
C ILE A 51 -3.36 4.74 -0.11
N SER A 52 -2.66 3.70 0.29
CA SER A 52 -1.31 3.80 0.87
C SER A 52 -0.26 3.35 -0.14
N PHE A 53 0.79 4.14 -0.30
CA PHE A 53 1.91 3.86 -1.20
C PHE A 53 3.14 3.42 -0.39
N PHE A 54 3.79 2.35 -0.84
CA PHE A 54 4.92 1.74 -0.17
C PHE A 54 6.11 1.63 -1.11
N ILE A 55 7.30 1.97 -0.62
CA ILE A 55 8.56 1.53 -1.23
C ILE A 55 9.09 0.33 -0.47
N ILE A 56 9.38 -0.72 -1.21
CA ILE A 56 10.10 -1.89 -0.76
C ILE A 56 11.49 -1.80 -1.35
N SER A 57 12.53 -1.81 -0.52
CA SER A 57 13.92 -1.72 -0.97
C SER A 57 14.76 -2.84 -0.38
N LYS A 58 15.74 -3.30 -1.17
CA LYS A 58 16.73 -4.26 -0.72
C LYS A 58 17.78 -3.54 0.13
N CYS A 59 18.03 -4.05 1.33
CA CYS A 59 19.10 -3.60 2.21
C CYS A 59 20.30 -4.57 2.18
N HIS A 60 21.36 -4.24 2.90
CA HIS A 60 22.50 -5.13 3.07
C HIS A 60 22.10 -6.42 3.81
N GLY A 61 22.69 -7.55 3.41
CA GLY A 61 22.56 -8.82 4.13
C GLY A 61 21.23 -9.56 3.91
N CYS A 62 20.67 -9.52 2.69
CA CYS A 62 19.40 -10.18 2.32
C CYS A 62 18.16 -9.66 3.08
N LEU A 63 18.29 -8.50 3.72
CA LEU A 63 17.18 -7.81 4.38
C LEU A 63 16.43 -6.93 3.39
N TYR A 64 15.14 -6.75 3.63
CA TYR A 64 14.27 -5.87 2.86
C TYR A 64 13.52 -4.96 3.81
N THR A 65 13.37 -3.70 3.42
CA THR A 65 12.58 -2.70 4.15
C THR A 65 11.36 -2.33 3.34
N MET A 66 10.21 -2.26 3.99
CA MET A 66 8.98 -1.74 3.42
C MET A 66 8.60 -0.48 4.20
N MET A 67 8.44 0.63 3.49
CA MET A 67 8.14 1.93 4.08
C MET A 67 6.95 2.56 3.37
N GLU A 68 5.92 2.91 4.14
CA GLU A 68 4.83 3.76 3.65
C GLU A 68 5.34 5.19 3.46
N ILE A 69 5.08 5.78 2.29
CA ILE A 69 5.58 7.11 1.95
C ILE A 69 4.48 8.14 2.02
N ILE A 70 3.29 7.76 1.54
CA ILE A 70 2.13 8.63 1.52
C ILE A 70 0.87 7.77 1.59
N SER A 71 -0.12 8.29 2.30
CA SER A 71 -1.48 7.78 2.28
C SER A 71 -2.42 8.87 1.79
N LEU A 72 -3.37 8.50 0.93
CA LEU A 72 -4.41 9.36 0.39
C LEU A 72 -5.75 8.80 0.83
N ASP A 73 -6.43 9.51 1.70
CA ASP A 73 -7.83 9.23 2.01
C ASP A 73 -8.73 9.87 0.95
N PHE A 74 -9.91 9.30 0.73
CA PHE A 74 -10.96 9.77 -0.16
C PHE A 74 -12.25 9.91 0.61
N ALA A 75 -13.10 10.86 0.21
CA ALA A 75 -14.39 11.03 0.83
C ALA A 75 -15.28 9.82 0.49
N PRO A 76 -15.91 9.17 1.49
CA PRO A 76 -16.78 8.02 1.24
C PRO A 76 -18.08 8.39 0.51
N SER A 77 -18.39 9.69 0.44
CA SER A 77 -19.56 10.24 -0.24
C SER A 77 -19.33 11.71 -0.63
N LEU A 78 -20.13 12.21 -1.58
CA LEU A 78 -20.11 13.61 -2.02
C LEU A 78 -20.38 14.60 -0.87
N SER A 79 -21.16 14.18 0.14
CA SER A 79 -21.42 14.98 1.36
C SER A 79 -20.18 15.18 2.23
N ASN A 80 -19.21 14.28 2.16
CA ASN A 80 -17.94 14.35 2.90
C ASN A 80 -16.81 15.01 2.09
N LEU A 81 -17.10 15.46 0.85
CA LEU A 81 -16.12 16.10 -0.04
C LEU A 81 -15.60 17.45 0.50
N HIS A 82 -16.36 18.09 1.40
CA HIS A 82 -15.93 19.34 2.06
C HIS A 82 -14.61 19.19 2.82
N ILE A 83 -14.28 17.98 3.28
CA ILE A 83 -13.01 17.67 3.96
C ILE A 83 -11.81 17.84 2.99
N PHE A 84 -12.00 17.61 1.70
CA PHE A 84 -10.95 17.75 0.66
C PHE A 84 -10.78 19.18 0.15
N ALA A 85 -11.87 19.96 0.13
CA ALA A 85 -11.85 21.33 -0.38
C ALA A 85 -11.23 22.33 0.62
N THR A 86 -10.94 21.91 1.85
CA THR A 86 -10.47 22.81 2.93
C THR A 86 -8.96 22.66 3.22
N VAL A 87 -8.17 22.26 2.23
CA VAL A 87 -6.71 22.44 2.31
C VAL A 87 -6.43 23.93 2.07
N ARG A 88 -6.07 24.64 3.15
CA ARG A 88 -5.64 26.04 3.15
C ARG A 88 -4.23 26.14 3.67
#